data_AF-A0A940TSM3-F1
#
_entry.id   AF-A0A940TSM3-F1
#
_cell.length_a   1.000
_cell.length_b   1.000
_cell.length_c   1.000
_cell.angle_alpha   90.00
_cell.angle_beta   90.00
_cell.angle_gamma   90.00
#
_symmetry.space_group_name_H-M   'P 1'
#
loop_
_entity.id
_entity.type
_entity.pdbx_description
1 polymer ?
#
loop_
_entity_poly.entity_id
_entity_poly.type
_entity_poly.pdbx_seq_one_letter_code
_entity_poly.pdbx_strand_id
1 'polypeptide(L)'
;MKIYTYSQAREKLADILEESKSEEVVIRRRKGDMFSISPKSTRRRSPFDVPGLRKGITRKEILEAIRVQEAGVTNHCSGRLIAVPDLFRYPLFHLKSITLNVD
;
A
#
# COMPACT_ATOMS: atom_id res chain seq x y z
N MET A 1 2.20 22.68 20.25
CA MET A 1 1.32 21.57 20.67
C MET A 1 0.27 22.13 21.61
N LYS A 2 -1.00 22.12 21.19
CA LYS A 2 -2.12 22.60 22.01
C LYS A 2 -2.91 21.43 22.58
N ILE A 3 -3.32 21.52 23.83
CA ILE A 3 -4.09 20.48 24.52
C ILE A 3 -5.49 21.02 24.82
N TYR A 4 -6.51 20.36 24.27
CA TYR A 4 -7.92 20.66 24.53
C TYR A 4 -8.57 19.57 25.36
N THR A 5 -9.56 19.97 26.17
CA THR A 5 -10.46 19.00 26.82
C THR A 5 -11.55 18.55 25.86
N TYR A 6 -12.14 17.38 26.11
CA TYR A 6 -13.26 16.86 25.31
C TYR A 6 -14.43 17.86 25.17
N SER A 7 -14.78 18.59 26.23
CA SER A 7 -15.87 19.57 26.19
C SER A 7 -15.56 20.74 25.27
N GLN A 8 -14.34 21.28 25.36
CA GLN A 8 -13.88 22.36 24.46
C GLN A 8 -13.84 21.89 23.01
N ALA A 9 -13.38 20.66 22.77
CA ALA A 9 -13.32 20.10 21.44
C ALA A 9 -14.69 19.92 20.79
N ARG A 10 -15.72 19.62 21.59
CA ARG A 10 -17.09 19.51 21.12
C ARG A 10 -17.70 20.87 20.74
N GLU A 11 -17.40 21.91 21.51
CA GLU A 11 -17.94 23.25 21.29
C GLU A 11 -17.28 23.95 20.09
N LYS A 12 -15.96 23.79 19.94
CA LYS A 12 -15.14 24.51 18.95
C LYS A 12 -14.42 23.57 17.97
N LEU A 13 -15.12 22.54 17.50
CA LEU A 13 -14.52 21.52 16.64
C LEU A 13 -13.98 22.11 15.33
N ALA A 14 -14.71 23.05 14.73
CA ALA A 14 -14.32 23.68 13.46
C ALA A 14 -12.97 24.41 13.57
N ASP A 15 -12.82 25.25 14.61
CA ASP A 15 -11.60 26.01 14.85
C ASP A 15 -10.41 25.08 15.11
N ILE A 16 -10.63 24.01 15.87
CA ILE A 16 -9.60 23.00 16.16
C ILE A 16 -9.13 22.28 14.88
N LEU A 17 -10.02 22.01 13.93
CA LEU A 17 -9.65 21.42 12.65
C LEU A 17 -8.80 22.37 11.80
N GLU A 18 -9.12 23.68 11.79
CA GLU A 18 -8.28 24.68 11.12
C GLU A 18 -6.92 24.82 11.80
N GLU A 19 -6.88 24.89 13.13
CA GLU A 19 -5.62 24.92 13.89
C GLU A 19 -4.77 23.67 13.67
N SER A 20 -5.40 22.50 13.50
CA SER A 20 -4.70 21.23 13.26
C SER A 20 -3.91 21.18 11.95
N LYS A 21 -4.22 22.08 10.99
CA LYS A 21 -3.47 22.20 9.73
C LYS A 21 -2.12 22.87 9.95
N SER A 22 -2.02 23.79 10.91
CA SER A 22 -0.80 24.53 11.23
C SER A 22 -0.01 23.91 12.38
N GLU A 23 -0.68 23.42 13.42
CA GLU A 23 -0.07 22.94 14.65
C GLU A 23 -0.63 21.58 15.05
N GLU A 24 0.17 20.76 15.75
CA GLU A 24 -0.33 19.52 16.32
C GLU A 24 -1.24 19.80 17.53
N VAL A 25 -2.47 19.26 17.45
CA VAL A 25 -3.51 19.42 18.46
C VAL A 25 -3.83 18.06 19.11
N VAL A 26 -3.90 18.05 20.45
CA VAL A 26 -4.21 16.86 21.26
C VAL A 26 -5.50 17.09 22.05
N ILE A 27 -6.45 16.16 21.96
CA ILE A 27 -7.66 16.14 22.79
C ILE A 27 -7.46 15.14 23.92
N ARG A 28 -7.62 15.61 25.16
CA ARG A 28 -7.56 14.79 26.37
C ARG A 28 -8.96 14.48 26.90
N ARG A 29 -9.21 13.20 27.17
CA ARG A 29 -10.42 12.72 27.86
C ARG A 29 -10.14 12.50 29.35
N ARG A 30 -11.19 12.55 30.18
CA ARG A 30 -11.08 12.33 31.64
C ARG A 30 -10.49 10.97 32.02
N LYS A 31 -10.63 9.95 31.17
CA LYS A 31 -10.10 8.60 31.39
C LYS A 31 -8.61 8.46 31.06
N GLY A 32 -7.94 9.56 30.67
CA GLY A 32 -6.52 9.55 30.27
C GLY A 32 -6.31 9.35 28.77
N ASP A 33 -7.36 9.02 28.02
CA ASP A 33 -7.27 8.92 26.56
C ASP A 33 -6.80 10.24 25.95
N MET A 34 -5.77 10.17 25.11
CA MET A 34 -5.24 11.30 24.34
C MET A 34 -5.36 10.99 22.86
N PHE A 35 -5.96 11.89 22.11
CA PHE A 35 -6.14 11.78 20.66
C PHE A 35 -5.41 12.93 19.98
N SER A 36 -4.49 12.63 19.06
CA SER A 36 -3.90 13.64 18.19
C SER A 36 -4.76 13.84 16.94
N ILE A 37 -4.99 15.10 16.57
CA ILE A 37 -5.64 15.47 15.33
C ILE A 37 -4.56 15.91 14.37
N SER A 38 -4.47 15.20 13.23
CA SER A 38 -3.63 15.60 12.11
C SER A 38 -4.45 15.52 10.81
N PRO A 39 -4.22 16.45 9.87
CA PRO A 39 -4.89 16.43 8.59
C PRO A 39 -4.47 15.19 7.81
N LYS A 40 -5.44 14.38 7.41
CA LYS A 40 -5.17 13.25 6.51
C LYS A 40 -4.87 13.80 5.13
N SER A 41 -3.71 13.46 4.57
CA SER A 41 -3.38 13.84 3.19
C SER A 41 -4.42 13.26 2.22
N THR A 42 -5.10 14.12 1.47
CA THR A 42 -6.15 13.77 0.48
C THR A 42 -5.65 12.88 -0.67
N ARG A 43 -4.35 12.63 -0.77
CA ARG A 43 -3.80 11.63 -1.69
C ARG A 43 -4.14 10.22 -1.21
N ARG A 44 -5.42 9.84 -1.32
CA ARG A 44 -5.79 8.44 -1.53
C ARG A 44 -5.20 8.07 -2.88
N ARG A 45 -4.01 7.46 -2.85
CA ARG A 45 -3.50 6.74 -4.01
C ARG A 45 -4.62 5.79 -4.44
N SER A 46 -5.04 5.92 -5.70
CA SER A 46 -6.04 5.03 -6.26
C SER A 46 -5.57 3.58 -6.02
N PRO A 47 -6.46 2.62 -5.77
CA PRO A 47 -6.08 1.20 -5.81
C PRO A 47 -5.40 0.80 -7.13
N PHE A 48 -5.58 1.60 -8.20
CA PHE A 48 -4.92 1.47 -9.50
C PHE A 48 -3.70 2.40 -9.69
N ASP A 49 -3.27 3.12 -8.65
CA ASP A 49 -2.07 3.97 -8.66
C ASP A 49 -0.81 3.09 -8.51
N VAL A 50 -0.57 2.27 -9.53
CA VAL A 50 0.63 1.46 -9.67
C VAL A 50 1.69 2.23 -10.46
N PRO A 51 2.96 2.25 -10.02
CA PRO A 51 4.02 2.88 -10.78
C PRO A 51 4.12 2.21 -12.17
N GLY A 52 4.10 3.03 -13.23
CA GLY A 52 4.19 2.52 -14.60
C GLY A 52 5.47 1.71 -14.82
N LEU A 53 5.33 0.52 -15.40
CA LEU A 53 6.45 -0.33 -15.79
C LEU A 53 7.20 0.32 -16.98
N ARG A 54 8.24 1.11 -16.68
CA ARG A 54 9.20 1.61 -17.68
C ARG A 54 10.18 0.50 -18.07
N LYS A 55 9.69 -0.57 -18.66
CA LYS A 55 10.53 -1.56 -19.34
C LYS A 55 10.67 -1.13 -20.79
N GLY A 56 11.90 -1.11 -21.32
CA GLY A 56 12.19 -0.81 -22.73
C GLY A 56 11.75 -1.96 -23.65
N ILE A 57 10.48 -2.36 -23.53
CA ILE A 57 9.92 -3.49 -24.26
C ILE A 57 9.82 -3.07 -25.72
N THR A 58 10.48 -3.83 -26.59
CA THR A 58 10.45 -3.56 -28.02
C THR A 58 9.14 -4.11 -28.60
N ARG A 59 8.56 -3.43 -29.60
CA ARG A 59 7.30 -3.86 -30.27
C ARG A 59 7.29 -5.34 -30.68
N LYS A 60 8.46 -5.87 -31.06
CA LYS A 60 8.63 -7.28 -31.43
C LYS A 60 8.35 -8.24 -30.27
N GLU A 61 8.81 -7.93 -29.06
CA GLU A 61 8.62 -8.76 -27.86
C GLU A 61 7.14 -8.82 -27.45
N ILE A 62 6.41 -7.71 -27.62
CA ILE A 62 4.95 -7.68 -27.37
C ILE A 62 4.22 -8.60 -28.34
N LEU A 63 4.55 -8.53 -29.63
CA LEU A 63 3.91 -9.35 -30.66
C LEU A 63 4.26 -10.83 -30.51
N GLU A 64 5.48 -11.13 -30.08
CA GLU A 64 5.92 -12.49 -29.77
C GLU A 64 5.15 -13.06 -28.57
N ALA A 65 4.99 -12.29 -27.49
CA ALA A 65 4.22 -12.71 -26.31
C ALA A 65 2.75 -13.03 -26.65
N ILE A 66 2.11 -12.23 -27.51
CA ILE A 66 0.72 -12.46 -27.94
C ILE A 66 0.63 -13.76 -28.75
N ARG A 67 1.55 -13.98 -29.69
CA ARG A 67 1.58 -15.21 -30.50
C ARG A 67 1.84 -16.47 -29.67
N VAL A 68 2.69 -16.36 -28.65
CA VAL A 68 2.96 -17.46 -27.70
C VAL A 68 1.74 -17.77 -26.82
N GLN A 69 0.91 -16.78 -26.51
CA GLN A 69 -0.33 -17.00 -25.74
C GLN A 69 -1.41 -17.71 -26.57
N GLU A 70 -1.49 -17.42 -27.87
CA GLU A 70 -2.44 -18.06 -28.80
C GLU A 70 -2.03 -19.50 -29.16
N ALA A 71 -0.72 -19.79 -29.16
CA ALA A 71 -0.17 -21.13 -29.36
C ALA A 71 0.04 -21.84 -28.01
N GLY A 72 -1.02 -22.45 -27.48
CA GLY A 72 -1.08 -23.01 -26.13
C GLY A 72 0.14 -23.79 -25.61
N VAL A 73 0.46 -23.51 -24.35
CA VAL A 73 1.05 -24.41 -23.33
C VAL A 73 2.20 -25.29 -23.79
N THR A 74 3.44 -24.78 -23.73
CA THR A 74 4.56 -25.59 -23.23
C THR A 74 5.47 -24.73 -22.36
N ASN A 75 5.60 -25.12 -21.10
CA ASN A 75 6.51 -24.52 -20.14
C ASN A 75 7.95 -24.81 -20.56
N HIS A 76 8.60 -23.88 -21.25
CA HIS A 76 10.05 -23.79 -21.24
C HIS A 76 10.45 -22.32 -21.23
N CYS A 77 10.44 -21.72 -20.03
CA CYS A 77 11.30 -20.60 -19.73
C CYS A 77 12.75 -21.08 -19.88
N SER A 78 13.30 -21.00 -21.08
CA SER A 78 14.73 -21.15 -21.32
C SER A 78 15.42 -19.97 -20.66
N GLY A 79 15.93 -20.26 -19.46
CA GLY A 79 16.59 -19.30 -18.60
C GLY A 79 17.71 -18.58 -19.34
N ARG A 80 17.62 -17.26 -19.39
CA ARG A 80 18.83 -16.43 -19.33
C ARG A 80 19.06 -16.14 -17.86
N LEU A 81 20.06 -16.82 -17.28
CA LEU A 81 20.55 -16.52 -15.94
C LEU A 81 20.82 -15.01 -15.86
N ILE A 82 20.03 -14.31 -15.07
CA ILE A 82 20.46 -13.05 -14.49
C ILE A 82 21.15 -13.47 -13.19
N ALA A 83 22.48 -13.46 -13.21
CA ALA A 83 23.26 -13.58 -11.99
C ALA A 83 22.89 -12.41 -11.08
N VAL A 84 22.11 -12.68 -10.04
CA VAL A 84 21.89 -11.75 -8.93
C VAL A 84 22.91 -12.16 -7.87
N PRO A 85 23.97 -11.36 -7.64
CA PRO A 85 24.89 -11.67 -6.56
C PRO A 85 24.14 -11.54 -5.24
N ASP A 86 24.38 -12.51 -4.37
CA ASP A 86 24.01 -12.63 -2.97
C ASP A 86 23.32 -11.42 -2.33
N LEU A 87 22.08 -11.63 -1.92
CA LEU A 87 21.52 -11.25 -0.62
C LEU A 87 20.02 -11.53 -0.68
N PHE A 88 19.56 -12.61 -0.06
CA PHE A 88 18.47 -12.54 0.91
C PHE A 88 18.15 -13.93 1.45
N ARG A 89 18.71 -14.17 2.63
CA ARG A 89 18.20 -15.09 3.63
C ARG A 89 16.86 -14.56 4.11
N TYR A 90 15.76 -15.26 3.83
CA TYR A 90 14.52 -15.14 4.60
C TYR A 90 13.90 -16.52 4.86
N PRO A 91 13.37 -16.76 6.07
CA PRO A 91 12.99 -18.06 6.56
C PRO A 91 11.63 -18.52 6.05
N LEU A 92 11.46 -19.85 6.08
CA LEU A 92 10.24 -20.63 5.88
C LEU A 92 8.94 -19.84 6.16
N PHE A 93 8.15 -19.59 5.12
CA PHE A 93 6.72 -19.40 5.30
C PHE A 93 6.00 -20.72 5.04
N HIS A 94 5.39 -21.19 6.12
CA HIS A 94 4.62 -22.41 6.24
C HIS A 94 3.36 -22.31 5.36
N LEU A 95 3.28 -23.11 4.29
CA LEU A 95 2.06 -23.29 3.52
C LEU A 95 1.06 -24.10 4.35
N LYS A 96 0.19 -23.40 5.09
CA LYS A 96 -1.08 -23.99 5.55
C LYS A 96 -1.97 -24.13 4.32
N SER A 97 -2.20 -25.37 3.92
CA SER A 97 -3.24 -25.78 2.98
C SER A 97 -4.59 -25.21 3.42
N ILE A 98 -5.18 -24.34 2.61
CA ILE A 98 -6.60 -24.01 2.69
C ILE A 98 -7.29 -24.90 1.66
N THR A 99 -7.91 -25.99 2.14
CA THR A 99 -8.90 -26.76 1.39
C THR A 99 -10.13 -25.88 1.18
N LEU A 100 -10.41 -25.52 -0.07
CA LEU A 100 -11.74 -25.07 -0.47
C LEU A 100 -12.45 -26.30 -1.05
N ASN A 101 -13.32 -26.90 -0.23
CA ASN A 101 -14.38 -27.77 -0.73
C ASN A 101 -15.35 -26.91 -1.53
N VAL A 102 -15.69 -27.37 -2.73
CA VAL A 102 -16.77 -26.83 -3.56
C VAL A 102 -17.85 -27.90 -3.55
N ASP A 103 -18.98 -27.60 -2.91
CA ASP A 103 -20.26 -28.27 -3.17
C ASP A 103 -20.90 -27.66 -4.44
#